data_AF-A0A535L8Z0-F1
#
_entry.id   AF-A0A535L8Z0-F1
#
_cell.length_a   1.000
_cell.length_b   1.000
_cell.length_c   1.000
_cell.angle_alpha   90.00
_cell.angle_beta   90.00
_cell.angle_gamma   90.00
#
_symmetry.space_group_name_H-M   'P 1'
#
loop_
_entity.id
_entity.type
_entity.pdbx_description
1 polymer ?
#
loop_
_entity_poly.entity_id
_entity_poly.type
_entity_poly.pdbx_seq_one_letter_code
_entity_poly.pdbx_strand_id
1 'polypeptide(L)'
;ELMKRAVDMGVDVVGAIPHFELTREYGERSVKFAMALAADKGLRVDIHCDETDDEHSRFVEVMAAETIRLGMGGRVTASHTTAMHSYNNAYAYRLINNLKRAQMHMVTNPLDNSTLQGRFDSYPIRRGHTRVKELLAAGINVCIGHDSVMDPWYPLGYGDPLQAAFVLAHYGQMSGHGELRTLIDMITRNPAGALGLEAYGLEPGCRADLVAFAAPTEMDAIRLVAPRRLVLRAGRVVARTEPGQTTVVWDGREEPVDFLKPAKDHVRLS
;
A
#
# COMPACT_ATOMS: atom_id res chain seq x y z
N GLU A 1 29.61 2.35 -1.98
CA GLU A 1 30.15 0.97 -1.96
C GLU A 1 29.11 -0.10 -1.64
N LEU A 2 28.56 -0.22 -0.41
CA LEU A 2 27.64 -1.31 -0.07
C LEU A 2 26.41 -1.41 -0.99
N MET A 3 25.78 -0.29 -1.32
CA MET A 3 24.65 -0.25 -2.28
C MET A 3 25.02 -0.81 -3.66
N LYS A 4 26.22 -0.47 -4.17
CA LYS A 4 26.70 -1.00 -5.46
C LYS A 4 26.95 -2.50 -5.38
N ARG A 5 27.57 -2.96 -4.28
CA ARG A 5 27.81 -4.39 -4.04
C ARG A 5 26.50 -5.18 -3.97
N ALA A 6 25.46 -4.66 -3.33
CA ALA A 6 24.15 -5.30 -3.30
C ALA A 6 23.54 -5.42 -4.69
N VAL A 7 23.64 -4.37 -5.50
CA VAL A 7 23.25 -4.39 -6.93
C VAL A 7 24.04 -5.43 -7.71
N ASP A 8 25.36 -5.50 -7.53
CA ASP A 8 26.20 -6.50 -8.21
C ASP A 8 25.92 -7.94 -7.71
N MET A 9 25.30 -8.11 -6.53
CA MET A 9 24.80 -9.39 -6.03
C MET A 9 23.43 -9.79 -6.61
N GLY A 10 22.77 -8.90 -7.36
CA GLY A 10 21.55 -9.21 -8.11
C GLY A 10 20.22 -8.86 -7.44
N VAL A 11 20.16 -7.76 -6.67
CA VAL A 11 18.86 -7.24 -6.19
C VAL A 11 18.02 -6.66 -7.35
N ASP A 12 16.70 -6.73 -7.22
CA ASP A 12 15.75 -6.25 -8.24
C ASP A 12 15.44 -4.74 -8.13
N VAL A 13 15.64 -4.17 -6.93
CA VAL A 13 15.20 -2.81 -6.58
C VAL A 13 16.29 -2.09 -5.77
N VAL A 14 16.52 -0.82 -6.08
CA VAL A 14 17.43 0.05 -5.33
C VAL A 14 16.64 0.94 -4.37
N GLY A 15 17.05 0.95 -3.09
CA GLY A 15 16.45 1.81 -2.06
C GLY A 15 17.30 2.98 -1.59
N ALA A 16 16.72 3.81 -0.72
CA ALA A 16 17.37 4.87 0.04
C ALA A 16 16.46 5.29 1.22
N ILE A 17 16.98 6.11 2.13
CA ILE A 17 16.23 6.67 3.27
C ILE A 17 16.61 8.14 3.53
N PRO A 18 16.28 9.06 2.59
CA PRO A 18 16.88 10.39 2.57
C PRO A 18 16.55 11.28 3.78
N HIS A 19 15.40 11.06 4.42
CA HIS A 19 14.99 11.80 5.61
C HIS A 19 15.74 11.41 6.89
N PHE A 20 16.51 10.31 6.83
CA PHE A 20 17.33 9.84 7.95
C PHE A 20 18.83 10.18 7.78
N GLU A 21 19.20 10.74 6.63
CA GLU A 21 20.55 11.26 6.41
C GLU A 21 20.83 12.47 7.32
N LEU A 22 22.10 12.68 7.68
CA LEU A 22 22.48 13.70 8.66
C LEU A 22 22.07 15.13 8.28
N THR A 23 22.01 15.44 6.98
CA THR A 23 21.58 16.76 6.49
C THR A 23 20.68 16.63 5.26
N ARG A 24 19.94 17.70 4.97
CA ARG A 24 19.11 17.81 3.76
C ARG A 24 19.92 17.52 2.49
N GLU A 25 21.14 18.06 2.40
CA GLU A 25 22.01 17.90 1.23
C GLU A 25 22.46 16.45 1.06
N TYR A 26 22.65 15.73 2.17
CA TYR A 26 22.99 14.31 2.12
C TYR A 26 21.81 13.47 1.68
N GLY A 27 20.59 13.78 2.18
CA GLY A 27 19.34 13.19 1.68
C GLY A 27 19.13 13.40 0.18
N GLU A 28 19.34 14.63 -0.30
CA GLU A 28 19.22 14.94 -1.74
C GLU A 28 20.25 14.15 -2.56
N ARG A 29 21.50 14.08 -2.08
CA ARG A 29 22.56 13.31 -2.73
C ARG A 29 22.29 11.81 -2.73
N SER A 30 21.71 11.25 -1.67
CA SER A 30 21.40 9.83 -1.57
C SER A 30 20.27 9.42 -2.52
N VAL A 31 19.23 10.24 -2.68
CA VAL A 31 18.20 10.06 -3.72
C VAL A 31 18.83 10.04 -5.11
N LYS A 32 19.62 11.06 -5.46
CA LYS A 32 20.26 11.15 -6.79
C LYS A 32 21.18 9.96 -7.06
N PHE A 33 21.93 9.53 -6.05
CA PHE A 33 22.80 8.36 -6.14
C PHE A 33 22.00 7.07 -6.40
N ALA A 34 20.96 6.80 -5.62
CA ALA A 34 20.12 5.61 -5.76
C ALA A 34 19.42 5.55 -7.12
N MET A 35 18.83 6.68 -7.54
CA MET A 35 18.16 6.83 -8.83
C MET A 35 19.12 6.62 -10.01
N ALA A 36 20.32 7.23 -9.97
CA ALA A 36 21.32 7.04 -11.02
C ALA A 36 21.82 5.59 -11.07
N LEU A 37 22.09 4.97 -9.92
CA LEU A 37 22.52 3.57 -9.84
C LEU A 37 21.48 2.62 -10.44
N ALA A 38 20.20 2.83 -10.14
CA ALA A 38 19.12 2.03 -10.70
C ALA A 38 18.97 2.27 -12.21
N ALA A 39 19.02 3.52 -12.66
CA ALA A 39 18.95 3.86 -14.08
C ALA A 39 20.05 3.18 -14.90
N ASP A 40 21.30 3.26 -14.44
CA ASP A 40 22.48 2.67 -15.10
C ASP A 40 22.36 1.14 -15.25
N LYS A 41 21.63 0.49 -14.33
CA LYS A 41 21.48 -0.97 -14.26
C LYS A 41 20.12 -1.45 -14.78
N GLY A 42 19.25 -0.54 -15.21
CA GLY A 42 17.89 -0.86 -15.66
C GLY A 42 16.95 -1.35 -14.55
N LEU A 43 17.30 -1.13 -13.28
CA LEU A 43 16.54 -1.60 -12.11
C LEU A 43 15.39 -0.65 -11.74
N ARG A 44 14.51 -1.13 -10.86
CA ARG A 44 13.46 -0.31 -10.22
C ARG A 44 14.03 0.43 -9.00
N VAL A 45 13.26 1.40 -8.52
CA VAL A 45 13.57 2.18 -7.31
C VAL A 45 12.39 2.10 -6.35
N ASP A 46 12.66 1.86 -5.08
CA ASP A 46 11.70 2.00 -3.98
C ASP A 46 12.40 2.65 -2.78
N ILE A 47 12.06 3.90 -2.50
CA ILE A 47 12.73 4.70 -1.47
C ILE A 47 11.79 4.87 -0.29
N HIS A 48 12.35 4.67 0.91
CA HIS A 48 11.76 5.00 2.20
C HIS A 48 11.71 6.53 2.34
N CYS A 49 10.67 7.13 1.76
CA CYS A 49 10.68 8.55 1.45
C CYS A 49 9.85 9.33 2.45
N ASP A 50 10.45 10.37 3.03
CA ASP A 50 9.79 11.31 3.94
C ASP A 50 8.90 10.62 5.02
N GLU A 51 9.39 9.54 5.64
CA GLU A 51 8.72 8.88 6.76
C GLU A 51 8.99 9.65 8.07
N THR A 52 8.34 10.80 8.19
CA THR A 52 8.47 11.71 9.32
C THR A 52 7.28 12.66 9.34
N ASP A 53 7.05 13.30 10.48
CA ASP A 53 5.98 14.30 10.64
C ASP A 53 6.43 15.73 10.29
N ASP A 54 7.68 15.92 9.85
CA ASP A 54 8.27 17.20 9.44
C ASP A 54 7.81 17.65 8.04
N GLU A 55 7.12 18.80 7.96
CA GLU A 55 6.64 19.40 6.71
C GLU A 55 7.75 19.95 5.79
N HIS A 56 8.99 20.02 6.28
CA HIS A 56 10.18 20.37 5.49
C HIS A 56 10.85 19.16 4.84
N SER A 57 10.53 17.94 5.27
CA SER A 57 10.99 16.70 4.64
C SER A 57 10.29 16.49 3.30
N ARG A 58 10.98 16.75 2.20
CA ARG A 58 10.41 16.94 0.85
C ARG A 58 11.17 16.16 -0.24
N PHE A 59 11.86 15.09 0.13
CA PHE A 59 12.70 14.34 -0.80
C PHE A 59 11.93 13.70 -1.95
N VAL A 60 10.63 13.47 -1.78
CA VAL A 60 9.75 12.98 -2.86
C VAL A 60 9.72 13.95 -4.07
N GLU A 61 9.94 15.26 -3.88
CA GLU A 61 10.03 16.19 -5.01
C GLU A 61 11.32 16.00 -5.83
N VAL A 62 12.41 15.64 -5.15
CA VAL A 62 13.69 15.28 -5.78
C VAL A 62 13.53 13.98 -6.56
N MET A 63 12.86 12.98 -5.97
CA MET A 63 12.53 11.73 -6.68
C MET A 63 11.72 11.99 -7.95
N ALA A 64 10.71 12.86 -7.89
CA ALA A 64 9.89 13.21 -9.06
C ALA A 64 10.73 13.85 -10.17
N ALA A 65 11.59 14.81 -9.81
CA ALA A 65 12.47 15.48 -10.75
C ALA A 65 13.46 14.50 -11.40
N GLU A 66 14.10 13.63 -10.60
CA GLU A 66 15.04 12.63 -11.09
C GLU A 66 14.37 11.56 -11.95
N THR A 67 13.13 11.16 -11.62
CA THR A 67 12.35 10.21 -12.42
C THR A 67 12.12 10.73 -13.83
N ILE A 68 11.76 12.01 -13.95
CA ILE A 68 11.59 12.66 -15.26
C ILE A 68 12.93 12.80 -15.97
N ARG A 69 13.97 13.30 -15.27
CA ARG A 69 15.31 13.53 -15.84
C ARG A 69 15.94 12.26 -16.39
N LEU A 70 15.73 11.12 -15.73
CA LEU A 70 16.31 9.82 -16.09
C LEU A 70 15.39 8.95 -16.95
N GLY A 71 14.17 9.40 -17.27
CA GLY A 71 13.21 8.60 -18.05
C GLY A 71 12.80 7.31 -17.33
N MET A 72 12.57 7.37 -16.01
CA MET A 72 12.27 6.21 -15.17
C MET A 72 10.78 6.06 -14.83
N GLY A 73 9.88 6.72 -15.56
CA GLY A 73 8.44 6.63 -15.35
C GLY A 73 7.96 5.17 -15.29
N GLY A 74 7.08 4.87 -14.33
CA GLY A 74 6.57 3.51 -14.08
C GLY A 74 7.52 2.54 -13.36
N ARG A 75 8.76 2.96 -13.04
CA ARG A 75 9.77 2.14 -12.33
C ARG A 75 10.17 2.67 -10.95
N VAL A 76 9.59 3.78 -10.51
CA VAL A 76 9.96 4.47 -9.27
C VAL A 76 8.79 4.50 -8.30
N THR A 77 9.04 4.03 -7.09
CA THR A 77 8.10 4.00 -5.98
C THR A 77 8.62 4.86 -4.84
N ALA A 78 7.76 5.71 -4.27
CA ALA A 78 8.01 6.38 -3.00
C ALA A 78 7.14 5.74 -1.91
N SER A 79 7.78 5.01 -1.01
CA SER A 79 7.12 4.39 0.14
C SER A 79 6.99 5.39 1.29
N HIS A 80 5.96 5.21 2.12
CA HIS A 80 5.57 6.08 3.24
C HIS A 80 5.05 7.44 2.82
N THR A 81 5.94 8.40 2.57
CA THR A 81 5.63 9.82 2.33
C THR A 81 4.68 10.41 3.37
N THR A 82 4.85 10.04 4.64
CA THR A 82 3.97 10.46 5.74
C THR A 82 4.06 11.96 6.00
N ALA A 83 5.21 12.59 5.72
CA ALA A 83 5.37 14.04 5.77
C ALA A 83 4.37 14.79 4.86
N MET A 84 3.89 14.14 3.79
CA MET A 84 2.89 14.71 2.89
C MET A 84 1.57 15.01 3.59
N HIS A 85 1.27 14.30 4.68
CA HIS A 85 0.14 14.60 5.56
C HIS A 85 0.22 16.03 6.15
N SER A 86 1.45 16.51 6.38
CA SER A 86 1.73 17.76 7.09
C SER A 86 2.14 18.92 6.19
N TYR A 87 2.29 18.68 4.89
CA TYR A 87 2.59 19.75 3.95
C TYR A 87 1.48 20.81 3.92
N ASN A 88 1.87 22.05 3.68
CA ASN A 88 0.91 23.06 3.26
C ASN A 88 0.25 22.68 1.93
N ASN A 89 -1.02 23.04 1.76
CA ASN A 89 -1.83 22.58 0.65
C ASN A 89 -1.38 23.12 -0.72
N ALA A 90 -0.82 24.33 -0.78
CA ALA A 90 -0.32 24.89 -2.03
C ALA A 90 0.88 24.09 -2.57
N TYR A 91 1.82 23.74 -1.69
CA TYR A 91 2.94 22.87 -2.02
C TYR A 91 2.48 21.47 -2.42
N ALA A 92 1.58 20.85 -1.64
CA ALA A 92 1.06 19.52 -1.91
C ALA A 92 0.36 19.44 -3.29
N TYR A 93 -0.49 20.43 -3.61
CA TYR A 93 -1.17 20.50 -4.91
C TYR A 93 -0.18 20.52 -6.08
N ARG A 94 0.85 21.38 -6.01
CA ARG A 94 1.90 21.44 -7.03
C ARG A 94 2.66 20.11 -7.12
N LEU A 95 3.03 19.54 -5.97
CA LEU A 95 3.81 18.31 -5.89
C LEU A 95 3.06 17.12 -6.49
N ILE A 96 1.79 16.91 -6.15
CA ILE A 96 0.97 15.81 -6.68
C ILE A 96 0.92 15.86 -8.21
N ASN A 97 0.81 17.06 -8.80
CA ASN A 97 0.88 17.20 -10.26
C ASN A 97 2.25 16.79 -10.83
N ASN A 98 3.35 17.06 -10.13
CA ASN A 98 4.68 16.62 -10.54
C ASN A 98 4.84 15.09 -10.41
N LEU A 99 4.32 14.48 -9.34
CA LEU A 99 4.32 13.03 -9.16
C LEU A 99 3.57 12.30 -10.28
N LYS A 100 2.41 12.85 -10.67
CA LYS A 100 1.65 12.36 -11.83
C LYS A 100 2.48 12.43 -13.12
N ARG A 101 3.14 13.57 -13.39
CA ARG A 101 4.00 13.75 -14.57
C ARG A 101 5.17 12.78 -14.58
N ALA A 102 5.73 12.48 -13.41
CA ALA A 102 6.81 11.52 -13.23
C ALA A 102 6.35 10.06 -13.37
N GLN A 103 5.04 9.78 -13.37
CA GLN A 103 4.47 8.42 -13.40
C GLN A 103 5.04 7.54 -12.28
N MET A 104 5.20 8.13 -11.09
CA MET A 104 5.66 7.41 -9.89
C MET A 104 4.52 6.61 -9.26
N HIS A 105 4.89 5.58 -8.53
CA HIS A 105 4.02 4.83 -7.64
C HIS A 105 4.21 5.29 -6.20
N MET A 106 3.18 5.12 -5.38
CA MET A 106 3.21 5.47 -3.96
C MET A 106 2.83 4.23 -3.14
N VAL A 107 3.43 4.06 -1.96
CA VAL A 107 3.03 3.02 -1.00
C VAL A 107 2.71 3.68 0.33
N THR A 108 1.54 3.36 0.89
CA THR A 108 1.17 3.73 2.27
C THR A 108 1.12 2.48 3.14
N ASN A 109 1.59 2.60 4.38
CA ASN A 109 1.72 1.49 5.33
C ASN A 109 0.82 1.78 6.54
N PRO A 110 -0.50 1.58 6.43
CA PRO A 110 -1.47 2.11 7.40
C PRO A 110 -1.27 1.57 8.83
N LEU A 111 -0.79 0.33 8.99
CA LEU A 111 -0.55 -0.26 10.31
C LEU A 111 0.58 0.47 11.04
N ASP A 112 1.77 0.49 10.42
CA ASP A 112 2.96 1.17 10.93
C ASP A 112 2.76 2.67 11.03
N ASN A 113 2.28 3.34 9.97
CA ASN A 113 2.10 4.79 10.00
C ASN A 113 1.11 5.23 11.10
N SER A 114 0.05 4.45 11.38
CA SER A 114 -0.89 4.77 12.47
C SER A 114 -0.27 4.63 13.88
N THR A 115 0.84 3.90 13.98
CA THR A 115 1.52 3.61 15.25
C THR A 115 2.75 4.49 15.45
N LEU A 116 3.47 4.83 14.37
CA LEU A 116 4.76 5.52 14.40
C LEU A 116 4.63 7.03 14.23
N GLN A 117 3.61 7.50 13.50
CA GLN A 117 3.41 8.93 13.26
C GLN A 117 2.56 9.59 14.35
N GLY A 118 2.62 10.91 14.44
CA GLY A 118 1.96 11.71 15.47
C GLY A 118 2.59 11.59 16.86
N ARG A 119 3.69 10.84 17.02
CA ARG A 119 4.35 10.57 18.31
C ARG A 119 4.95 11.81 18.98
N PHE A 120 5.20 12.86 18.19
CA PHE A 120 5.71 14.14 18.68
C PHE A 120 4.62 15.20 18.85
N ASP A 121 3.37 14.90 18.49
CA ASP A 121 2.25 15.79 18.77
C ASP A 121 1.84 15.67 20.25
N SER A 122 1.27 16.76 20.79
CA SER A 122 0.52 16.70 22.05
C SER A 122 -0.95 16.42 21.75
N TYR A 123 -1.79 17.46 21.67
CA TYR A 123 -3.15 17.36 21.13
C TYR A 123 -3.49 18.64 20.34
N PRO A 124 -4.14 18.52 19.17
CA PRO A 124 -4.58 17.28 18.51
C PRO A 124 -3.42 16.44 17.94
N ILE A 125 -3.58 15.11 17.94
CA ILE A 125 -2.65 14.16 17.33
C ILE A 125 -3.01 13.98 15.86
N ARG A 126 -2.07 14.23 14.95
CA ARG A 126 -2.27 13.98 13.52
C ARG A 126 -2.38 12.49 13.24
N ARG A 127 -2.99 12.16 12.11
CA ARG A 127 -2.95 10.78 11.60
C ARG A 127 -1.54 10.44 11.12
N GLY A 128 -1.06 11.13 10.10
CA GLY A 128 0.31 10.94 9.59
C GLY A 128 0.43 9.85 8.53
N HIS A 129 -0.60 9.57 7.72
CA HIS A 129 -0.42 8.82 6.47
C HIS A 129 -0.33 9.75 5.27
N THR A 130 0.23 9.30 4.15
CA THR A 130 0.28 10.12 2.92
C THR A 130 -1.11 10.50 2.38
N ARG A 131 -1.19 11.42 1.42
CA ARG A 131 -2.47 11.96 0.89
C ARG A 131 -3.16 11.02 -0.10
N VAL A 132 -3.46 9.79 0.32
CA VAL A 132 -3.99 8.68 -0.50
C VAL A 132 -5.13 9.13 -1.43
N LYS A 133 -6.16 9.80 -0.89
CA LYS A 133 -7.33 10.22 -1.67
C LYS A 133 -6.98 11.23 -2.76
N GLU A 134 -6.12 12.20 -2.47
CA GLU A 134 -5.68 13.22 -3.44
C GLU A 134 -4.78 12.61 -4.52
N LEU A 135 -3.90 11.68 -4.14
CA LEU A 135 -3.03 10.95 -5.06
C LEU A 135 -3.86 10.09 -6.03
N LEU A 136 -4.80 9.30 -5.51
CA LEU A 136 -5.71 8.48 -6.31
C LEU A 136 -6.58 9.35 -7.24
N ALA A 137 -7.12 10.46 -6.73
CA ALA A 137 -7.92 11.39 -7.55
C ALA A 137 -7.10 12.04 -8.68
N ALA A 138 -5.80 12.22 -8.48
CA ALA A 138 -4.89 12.69 -9.53
C ALA A 138 -4.57 11.60 -10.58
N GLY A 139 -4.94 10.33 -10.33
CA GLY A 139 -4.62 9.19 -11.17
C GLY A 139 -3.22 8.62 -10.92
N ILE A 140 -2.64 8.87 -9.74
CA ILE A 140 -1.37 8.27 -9.31
C ILE A 140 -1.67 6.88 -8.74
N ASN A 141 -0.82 5.90 -9.07
CA ASN A 141 -0.94 4.56 -8.51
C ASN A 141 -0.52 4.57 -7.04
N VAL A 142 -1.42 4.18 -6.13
CA VAL A 142 -1.16 4.09 -4.70
C VAL A 142 -1.41 2.67 -4.23
N CYS A 143 -0.47 2.09 -3.51
CA CYS A 143 -0.52 0.73 -2.98
C CYS A 143 -0.60 0.76 -1.45
N ILE A 144 -1.05 -0.34 -0.86
CA ILE A 144 -1.01 -0.57 0.59
C ILE A 144 0.05 -1.62 0.89
N GLY A 145 1.00 -1.27 1.75
CA GLY A 145 1.94 -2.22 2.34
C GLY A 145 1.48 -2.63 3.75
N HIS A 146 1.90 -3.83 4.16
CA HIS A 146 1.83 -4.23 5.57
C HIS A 146 3.00 -3.64 6.36
N ASP A 147 4.16 -3.53 5.70
CA ASP A 147 5.44 -3.03 6.22
C ASP A 147 6.13 -4.02 7.15
N SER A 148 5.69 -4.07 8.40
CA SER A 148 6.38 -4.78 9.47
C SER A 148 5.51 -5.91 10.04
N VAL A 149 6.09 -7.09 10.25
CA VAL A 149 5.41 -8.23 10.88
C VAL A 149 6.25 -8.72 12.06
N MET A 150 5.80 -8.42 13.28
CA MET A 150 6.45 -8.83 14.53
C MET A 150 7.95 -8.45 14.57
N ASP A 151 8.24 -7.18 14.31
CA ASP A 151 9.61 -6.65 14.26
C ASP A 151 9.79 -5.45 15.23
N PRO A 152 10.98 -4.80 15.26
CA PRO A 152 11.24 -3.68 16.17
C PRO A 152 10.32 -2.46 16.03
N TRP A 153 9.69 -2.26 14.87
CA TRP A 153 8.82 -1.10 14.61
C TRP A 153 7.35 -1.43 14.84
N TYR A 154 6.93 -2.65 14.51
CA TYR A 154 5.55 -3.10 14.71
C TYR A 154 5.47 -4.52 15.29
N PRO A 155 5.02 -4.68 16.55
CA PRO A 155 5.02 -5.98 17.23
C PRO A 155 3.84 -6.89 16.85
N LEU A 156 2.91 -6.43 16.00
CA LEU A 156 1.68 -7.15 15.65
C LEU A 156 1.71 -7.64 14.20
N GLY A 157 0.56 -8.14 13.74
CA GLY A 157 0.33 -8.53 12.34
C GLY A 157 0.74 -9.96 12.02
N TYR A 158 0.25 -10.45 10.89
CA TYR A 158 0.55 -11.78 10.34
C TYR A 158 0.71 -11.74 8.81
N GLY A 159 1.06 -10.57 8.27
CA GLY A 159 1.33 -10.38 6.84
C GLY A 159 0.09 -10.44 5.95
N ASP A 160 -1.07 -9.99 6.44
CA ASP A 160 -2.31 -9.97 5.67
C ASP A 160 -2.61 -8.58 5.06
N PRO A 161 -2.57 -8.42 3.72
CA PRO A 161 -2.96 -7.18 3.06
C PRO A 161 -4.41 -6.71 3.35
N LEU A 162 -5.36 -7.62 3.59
CA LEU A 162 -6.73 -7.23 3.99
C LEU A 162 -6.75 -6.57 5.36
N GLN A 163 -5.87 -6.97 6.29
CA GLN A 163 -5.74 -6.31 7.59
C GLN A 163 -5.26 -4.88 7.42
N ALA A 164 -4.25 -4.66 6.56
CA ALA A 164 -3.75 -3.31 6.26
C ALA A 164 -4.83 -2.46 5.56
N ALA A 165 -5.55 -3.03 4.58
CA ALA A 165 -6.66 -2.34 3.90
C ALA A 165 -7.80 -1.99 4.86
N PHE A 166 -8.15 -2.87 5.79
CA PHE A 166 -9.15 -2.63 6.82
C PHE A 166 -8.76 -1.43 7.70
N VAL A 167 -7.49 -1.35 8.12
CA VAL A 167 -7.00 -0.18 8.88
C VAL A 167 -7.06 1.08 8.03
N LEU A 168 -6.65 1.03 6.76
CA LEU A 168 -6.72 2.21 5.88
C LEU A 168 -8.16 2.69 5.63
N ALA A 169 -9.15 1.80 5.58
CA ALA A 169 -10.56 2.17 5.43
C ALA A 169 -10.99 3.19 6.51
N HIS A 170 -10.53 2.98 7.75
CA HIS A 170 -10.81 3.85 8.89
C HIS A 170 -9.85 5.04 8.91
N TYR A 171 -8.56 4.74 8.87
CA TYR A 171 -7.47 5.69 9.04
C TYR A 171 -7.44 6.74 7.92
N GLY A 172 -7.64 6.30 6.67
CA GLY A 172 -7.72 7.14 5.47
C GLY A 172 -9.11 7.69 5.15
N GLN A 173 -10.14 7.41 5.97
CA GLN A 173 -11.54 7.78 5.69
C GLN A 173 -11.99 7.34 4.28
N MET A 174 -11.80 6.06 3.99
CA MET A 174 -12.10 5.41 2.71
C MET A 174 -13.20 4.35 2.87
N SER A 175 -14.37 4.77 3.37
CA SER A 175 -15.49 3.88 3.68
C SER A 175 -16.65 3.97 2.67
N GLY A 176 -16.54 4.79 1.63
CA GLY A 176 -17.51 4.84 0.55
C GLY A 176 -17.55 3.53 -0.25
N HIS A 177 -18.70 3.18 -0.82
CA HIS A 177 -18.88 1.91 -1.55
C HIS A 177 -17.84 1.72 -2.67
N GLY A 178 -17.57 2.76 -3.46
CA GLY A 178 -16.51 2.73 -4.48
C GLY A 178 -15.10 2.68 -3.89
N GLU A 179 -14.87 3.32 -2.75
CA GLU A 179 -13.56 3.35 -2.09
C GLU A 179 -13.17 1.97 -1.53
N LEU A 180 -14.13 1.18 -1.05
CA LEU A 180 -13.87 -0.20 -0.61
C LEU A 180 -13.34 -1.08 -1.76
N ARG A 181 -13.86 -0.89 -2.97
CA ARG A 181 -13.31 -1.56 -4.16
C ARG A 181 -11.91 -1.06 -4.47
N THR A 182 -11.69 0.25 -4.39
CA THR A 182 -10.36 0.84 -4.54
C THR A 182 -9.35 0.25 -3.55
N LEU A 183 -9.73 0.02 -2.30
CA LEU A 183 -8.85 -0.61 -1.30
C LEU A 183 -8.42 -2.03 -1.72
N ILE A 184 -9.28 -2.81 -2.36
CA ILE A 184 -8.91 -4.12 -2.93
C ILE A 184 -7.90 -3.95 -4.07
N ASP A 185 -8.10 -2.98 -4.96
CA ASP A 185 -7.14 -2.69 -6.03
C ASP A 185 -5.77 -2.27 -5.45
N MET A 186 -5.76 -1.50 -4.35
CA MET A 186 -4.55 -1.07 -3.64
C MET A 186 -3.75 -2.21 -2.99
N ILE A 187 -4.33 -3.40 -2.81
CA ILE A 187 -3.63 -4.62 -2.33
C ILE A 187 -3.51 -5.72 -3.41
N THR A 188 -3.94 -5.46 -4.64
CA THR A 188 -3.89 -6.42 -5.75
C THR A 188 -3.28 -5.82 -7.02
N ARG A 189 -4.08 -5.09 -7.80
CA ARG A 189 -3.68 -4.56 -9.11
C ARG A 189 -2.63 -3.45 -9.01
N ASN A 190 -2.79 -2.54 -8.06
CA ASN A 190 -1.88 -1.41 -7.87
C ASN A 190 -0.45 -1.87 -7.51
N PRO A 191 -0.24 -2.75 -6.52
CA PRO A 191 1.11 -3.25 -6.23
C PRO A 191 1.68 -4.08 -7.37
N ALA A 192 0.86 -4.83 -8.13
CA ALA A 192 1.33 -5.51 -9.34
C ALA A 192 1.87 -4.51 -10.39
N GLY A 193 1.22 -3.36 -10.56
CA GLY A 193 1.70 -2.26 -11.40
C GLY A 193 3.00 -1.63 -10.89
N ALA A 194 3.13 -1.43 -9.57
CA ALA A 194 4.34 -0.86 -8.97
C ALA A 194 5.57 -1.80 -9.11
N LEU A 195 5.35 -3.09 -8.90
CA LEU A 195 6.33 -4.15 -9.13
C LEU A 195 6.58 -4.42 -10.63
N GLY A 196 5.70 -3.89 -11.49
CA GLY A 196 5.65 -4.13 -12.94
C GLY A 196 5.60 -5.59 -13.32
N LEU A 197 4.72 -6.32 -12.63
CA LEU A 197 4.37 -7.68 -13.00
C LEU A 197 3.58 -7.65 -14.30
N GLU A 198 4.04 -8.43 -15.27
CA GLU A 198 3.30 -8.70 -16.50
C GLU A 198 2.34 -9.87 -16.30
N ALA A 199 1.27 -9.94 -17.12
CA ALA A 199 0.30 -11.04 -17.10
C ALA A 199 -0.33 -11.31 -15.71
N TYR A 200 -0.55 -10.25 -14.93
CA TYR A 200 -1.23 -10.28 -13.62
C TYR A 200 -2.71 -9.91 -13.77
N GLY A 201 -3.60 -10.78 -13.29
CA GLY A 201 -5.04 -10.54 -13.28
C GLY A 201 -5.84 -11.80 -13.60
N LEU A 202 -7.17 -11.65 -13.60
CA LEU A 202 -8.12 -12.74 -13.89
C LEU A 202 -8.63 -12.66 -15.33
N GLU A 203 -7.71 -12.53 -16.28
CA GLU A 203 -8.00 -12.37 -17.71
C GLU A 203 -7.39 -13.53 -18.51
N PRO A 204 -8.02 -13.99 -19.61
CA PRO A 204 -7.42 -15.00 -20.47
C PRO A 204 -6.02 -14.58 -20.95
N GLY A 205 -5.05 -15.47 -20.81
CA GLY A 205 -3.63 -15.21 -21.11
C GLY A 205 -2.78 -14.87 -19.88
N CYS A 206 -3.39 -14.46 -18.77
CA CYS A 206 -2.68 -14.31 -17.50
C CYS A 206 -2.30 -15.68 -16.91
N ARG A 207 -1.28 -15.69 -16.02
CA ARG A 207 -0.95 -16.89 -15.25
C ARG A 207 -2.15 -17.26 -14.39
N ALA A 208 -2.43 -18.56 -14.23
CA ALA A 208 -3.52 -19.08 -13.41
C ALA A 208 -3.25 -18.96 -11.89
N ASP A 209 -2.99 -17.73 -11.45
CA ASP A 209 -2.85 -17.34 -10.05
C ASP A 209 -4.13 -16.65 -9.59
N LEU A 210 -4.72 -17.14 -8.51
CA LEU A 210 -5.88 -16.48 -7.91
C LEU A 210 -5.98 -16.78 -6.43
N VAL A 211 -6.74 -15.92 -5.76
CA VAL A 211 -7.12 -16.08 -4.36
C VAL A 211 -8.64 -15.99 -4.30
N ALA A 212 -9.28 -16.99 -3.68
CA ALA A 212 -10.71 -16.97 -3.38
C ALA A 212 -10.91 -16.73 -1.88
N PHE A 213 -11.55 -15.62 -1.55
CA PHE A 213 -11.90 -15.27 -0.17
C PHE A 213 -13.16 -16.01 0.27
N ALA A 214 -13.27 -16.30 1.57
CA ALA A 214 -14.51 -16.77 2.18
C ALA A 214 -15.50 -15.62 2.42
N ALA A 215 -15.75 -14.83 1.38
CA ALA A 215 -16.65 -13.69 1.40
C ALA A 215 -17.27 -13.50 -0.01
N PRO A 216 -18.55 -13.10 -0.10
CA PRO A 216 -19.24 -12.97 -1.38
C PRO A 216 -18.92 -11.68 -2.13
N THR A 217 -18.42 -10.65 -1.42
CA THR A 217 -18.14 -9.32 -1.97
C THR A 217 -16.84 -8.75 -1.41
N GLU A 218 -16.27 -7.75 -2.09
CA GLU A 218 -15.11 -6.98 -1.61
C GLU A 218 -15.38 -6.31 -0.26
N MET A 219 -16.60 -5.79 -0.09
CA MET A 219 -17.03 -5.17 1.17
C MET A 219 -17.03 -6.19 2.32
N ASP A 220 -17.56 -7.40 2.09
CA ASP A 220 -17.54 -8.46 3.09
C ASP A 220 -16.12 -8.97 3.34
N ALA A 221 -15.28 -9.07 2.30
CA ALA A 221 -13.88 -9.45 2.44
C ALA A 221 -13.12 -8.48 3.36
N ILE A 222 -13.30 -7.17 3.17
CA ILE A 222 -12.67 -6.15 4.03
C ILE A 222 -13.26 -6.19 5.44
N ARG A 223 -14.60 -6.09 5.57
CA ARG A 223 -15.26 -5.97 6.88
C ARG A 223 -15.00 -7.16 7.80
N LEU A 224 -14.97 -8.36 7.22
CA LEU A 224 -14.74 -9.61 7.97
C LEU A 224 -13.26 -9.98 8.05
N VAL A 225 -12.37 -9.23 7.38
CA VAL A 225 -10.97 -9.61 7.14
C VAL A 225 -10.91 -11.07 6.71
N ALA A 226 -11.63 -11.38 5.64
CA ALA A 226 -12.03 -12.74 5.34
C ALA A 226 -10.83 -13.66 5.04
N PRO A 227 -10.84 -14.92 5.52
CA PRO A 227 -9.77 -15.86 5.23
C PRO A 227 -9.76 -16.25 3.75
N ARG A 228 -8.60 -16.66 3.25
CA ARG A 228 -8.44 -17.19 1.89
C ARG A 228 -8.85 -18.65 1.87
N ARG A 229 -10.06 -18.92 1.40
CA ARG A 229 -10.57 -20.30 1.25
C ARG A 229 -9.67 -21.13 0.32
N LEU A 230 -9.16 -20.51 -0.74
CA LEU A 230 -8.32 -21.17 -1.75
C LEU A 230 -7.27 -20.21 -2.29
N VAL A 231 -6.04 -20.69 -2.43
CA VAL A 231 -4.97 -20.01 -3.15
C VAL A 231 -4.44 -20.92 -4.26
N LEU A 232 -4.48 -20.43 -5.49
CA LEU A 232 -3.89 -21.08 -6.66
C LEU A 232 -2.64 -20.32 -7.11
N ARG A 233 -1.61 -21.07 -7.49
CA ARG A 233 -0.44 -20.57 -8.20
C ARG A 233 -0.17 -21.45 -9.41
N ALA A 234 -0.11 -20.86 -10.59
CA ALA A 234 0.05 -21.55 -11.87
C ALA A 234 -0.91 -22.75 -12.03
N GLY A 235 -2.18 -22.56 -11.65
CA GLY A 235 -3.24 -23.57 -11.73
C GLY A 235 -3.17 -24.65 -10.66
N ARG A 236 -2.24 -24.58 -9.70
CA ARG A 236 -2.09 -25.55 -8.62
C ARG A 236 -2.52 -24.96 -7.29
N VAL A 237 -3.23 -25.75 -6.50
CA VAL A 237 -3.55 -25.39 -5.11
C VAL A 237 -2.28 -25.34 -4.30
N VAL A 238 -1.99 -24.18 -3.70
CA VAL A 238 -0.82 -23.99 -2.81
C VAL A 238 -1.22 -23.73 -1.36
N ALA A 239 -2.47 -23.29 -1.11
CA ALA A 239 -3.03 -23.17 0.23
C ALA A 239 -4.56 -23.32 0.22
N ARG A 240 -5.09 -23.78 1.35
CA ARG A 240 -6.53 -23.85 1.66
C ARG A 240 -6.76 -23.48 3.12
N THR A 241 -7.89 -22.85 3.38
CA THR A 241 -8.33 -22.54 4.75
C THR A 241 -9.81 -22.88 4.88
N GLU A 242 -10.13 -23.63 5.92
CA GLU A 242 -11.52 -23.82 6.36
C GLU A 242 -11.90 -22.63 7.26
N PRO A 243 -12.91 -21.83 6.89
CA PRO A 243 -13.34 -20.70 7.72
C PRO A 243 -13.82 -21.19 9.09
N GLY A 244 -13.52 -20.42 10.13
CA GLY A 244 -14.05 -20.69 11.46
C GLY A 244 -15.58 -20.70 11.46
N GLN A 245 -16.17 -21.60 12.24
CA GLN A 245 -17.61 -21.68 12.46
C GLN A 245 -17.93 -21.07 13.81
N THR A 246 -18.97 -20.24 13.88
CA THR A 246 -19.47 -19.68 15.14
C THR A 246 -20.91 -20.14 15.32
N THR A 247 -21.19 -20.71 16.48
CA THR A 247 -22.54 -21.08 16.92
C THR A 247 -22.88 -20.21 18.12
N VAL A 248 -24.00 -19.48 18.03
CA VAL A 248 -24.56 -18.78 19.18
C VAL A 248 -25.42 -19.78 19.95
N VAL A 249 -25.15 -19.89 21.25
CA VAL A 249 -25.92 -20.70 22.18
C VAL A 249 -26.72 -19.76 23.07
N TRP A 250 -28.04 -19.78 22.96
CA TRP A 250 -28.93 -18.93 23.76
C TRP A 250 -30.23 -19.68 24.09
N ASP A 251 -30.65 -19.67 25.36
CA ASP A 251 -31.85 -20.36 25.85
C ASP A 251 -31.99 -21.83 25.39
N GLY A 252 -30.87 -22.57 25.35
CA GLY A 252 -30.84 -23.97 24.92
C GLY A 252 -31.02 -24.18 23.41
N ARG A 253 -30.98 -23.10 22.61
CA ARG A 253 -30.95 -23.15 21.14
C ARG A 253 -29.55 -22.90 20.64
N GLU A 254 -29.19 -23.59 19.57
CA GLU A 254 -27.94 -23.41 18.85
C GLU A 254 -28.24 -22.90 17.44
N GLU A 255 -27.66 -21.75 17.08
CA GLU A 255 -27.84 -21.14 15.77
C GLU A 255 -26.48 -20.76 15.16
N PRO A 256 -26.18 -21.18 13.91
CA PRO A 256 -24.94 -20.79 13.25
C PRO A 256 -24.97 -19.31 12.83
N VAL A 257 -23.82 -18.63 12.93
CA VAL A 257 -23.67 -17.22 12.53
C VAL A 257 -22.50 -17.07 11.57
N ASP A 258 -22.76 -16.48 10.41
CA ASP A 258 -21.77 -16.20 9.36
C ASP A 258 -21.41 -14.70 9.24
N PHE A 259 -22.07 -13.84 10.03
CA PHE A 259 -21.92 -12.39 10.04
C PHE A 259 -22.17 -11.71 8.68
N LEU A 260 -22.85 -12.38 7.76
CA LEU A 260 -23.29 -11.81 6.49
C LEU A 260 -24.64 -11.13 6.67
N LYS A 261 -24.91 -10.09 5.88
CA LYS A 261 -26.27 -9.55 5.80
C LYS A 261 -27.14 -10.63 5.13
N PRO A 262 -28.35 -10.90 5.65
CA PRO A 262 -29.31 -11.73 4.94
C PRO A 262 -29.44 -11.21 3.51
N ALA A 263 -29.44 -12.11 2.53
CA ALA A 263 -29.82 -11.73 1.18
C ALA A 263 -31.17 -11.01 1.31
N LYS A 264 -31.26 -9.76 0.83
CA LYS A 264 -32.56 -9.12 0.73
C LYS A 264 -33.38 -10.05 -0.14
N ASP A 265 -34.42 -10.66 0.42
CA ASP A 265 -35.47 -11.23 -0.40
C ASP A 265 -35.81 -10.14 -1.40
N HIS A 266 -35.52 -10.38 -2.68
CA HIS A 266 -36.06 -9.57 -3.75
C HIS A 266 -37.57 -9.72 -3.59
N VAL A 267 -38.18 -8.80 -2.85
CA VAL A 267 -39.61 -8.57 -2.90
C VAL A 267 -39.88 -8.35 -4.38
N ARG A 268 -40.40 -9.41 -5.02
CA ARG A 268 -40.96 -9.33 -6.35
C ARG A 268 -42.04 -8.27 -6.23
N LEU A 269 -41.73 -7.06 -6.66
CA LEU A 269 -42.73 -6.08 -7.01
C LEU A 269 -43.44 -6.70 -8.22
N SER A 270 -44.56 -7.35 -7.93
CA SER A 270 -45.58 -7.79 -8.88
C SER A 270 -46.13 -6.61 -9.65
#